data_AF-A0A8B8NRY3-F1
#
_entry.id   AF-A0A8B8NRY3-F1
#
_cell.length_a   1.000
_cell.length_b   1.000
_cell.length_c   1.000
_cell.angle_alpha   90.00
_cell.angle_beta   90.00
_cell.angle_gamma   90.00
#
_symmetry.space_group_name_H-M   'P 1'
#
loop_
_entity.id
_entity.type
_entity.pdbx_description
1 polymer ?
#
loop_
_entity_poly.entity_id
_entity_poly.type
_entity_poly.pdbx_seq_one_letter_code
_entity_poly.pdbx_strand_id
1 'polypeptide(L)'
;MRKPTHIGMDLQFEWEDVNAFVRQPDGSLFSWCERFHFYRHLIYGIVNKSQSDIILKWDMEEIHWERGEPLLQRLESESIVKQVFPMHIETKRKELLRSWALNWLDFTKQPIDDIYSYFGTKIAVYFAFLGMYTRWMLFPAGLGLISQLIDFGPFQLLVLPIFFVSITLWAVMFFQFWKRKNSALLTRWQISYSVEADPGYDLGYKLSGKEWSLVQSTVELAGKEGQDRRKDKEKFQREEWFGAFLRVRNDAIVILCIICLQLPFELAYAHLYEVVGSDVIKFGLTAIYLFLIQHFTRIGGKVSVQLINHEKNVSREYRADSLVYKVFGLYFMQSYIGLFYHALLHRNFKTLRQVLIQRLIISEVLENLWENSFPYLKYSYKKHKVRKNKRHEKGSTRGKIQFASRVEKEYLKPSYSASIGEELEDGLFDDFLELALQFGMIMMFACVFPLAFAFAALVCPVQNNITEIRTDALKLLVIMKRPEPRTSVTIGAWLNIFQFLIVMSICTNSALLVCLYDQEGKWKIEPGLAAILVMEHVLLLIKFGVSRFVPEEPAWVRANRVKNATQAQDVCSKQLLRTISAEATKDD
;
A
#
# COMPACT_ATOMS: atom_id res chain seq x y z
N MET A 1 15.27 -19.68 11.69
CA MET A 1 13.92 -19.13 11.43
C MET A 1 13.00 -19.60 12.54
N ARG A 2 12.16 -18.72 13.10
CA ARG A 2 11.14 -19.11 14.09
C ARG A 2 9.78 -19.28 13.41
N LYS A 3 8.98 -20.22 13.88
CA LYS A 3 7.67 -20.55 13.31
C LYS A 3 6.67 -20.88 14.41
N PRO A 4 5.38 -20.50 14.25
CA PRO A 4 4.35 -20.83 15.22
C PRO A 4 4.13 -22.33 15.31
N THR A 5 4.11 -22.82 16.54
CA THR A 5 3.72 -24.18 16.93
C THR A 5 2.23 -24.27 17.23
N HIS A 6 1.68 -25.49 17.31
CA HIS A 6 0.29 -25.70 17.74
C HIS A 6 -0.01 -25.20 19.15
N ILE A 7 1.04 -24.93 19.94
CA ILE A 7 1.01 -24.36 21.29
C ILE A 7 0.98 -22.82 21.23
N GLY A 8 1.07 -22.24 20.03
CA GLY A 8 1.02 -20.80 19.82
C GLY A 8 2.31 -20.06 20.15
N MET A 9 3.42 -20.78 20.32
CA MET A 9 4.76 -20.23 20.50
C MET A 9 5.53 -20.22 19.19
N ASP A 10 6.27 -19.14 18.94
CA ASP A 10 7.25 -19.08 17.86
C ASP A 10 8.56 -19.74 18.31
N LEU A 11 8.76 -21.00 17.92
CA LEU A 11 9.97 -21.74 18.20
C LEU A 11 10.88 -21.80 16.97
N GLN A 12 12.18 -21.98 17.20
CA GLN A 12 13.12 -22.24 16.12
C GLN A 12 12.70 -23.50 15.37
N PHE A 13 12.59 -23.40 14.05
CA PHE A 13 12.20 -24.54 13.24
C PHE A 13 13.32 -25.59 13.19
N GLU A 14 12.97 -26.80 13.60
CA GLU A 14 13.83 -27.98 13.52
C GLU A 14 13.11 -29.08 12.74
N TRP A 15 13.86 -29.81 11.90
CA TRP A 15 13.28 -30.83 11.02
C TRP A 15 12.78 -32.07 11.78
N GLU A 16 13.29 -32.31 12.98
CA GLU A 16 12.89 -33.43 13.84
C GLU A 16 11.49 -33.22 14.40
N ASP A 17 11.12 -31.96 14.69
CA ASP A 17 9.85 -31.57 15.33
C ASP A 17 8.81 -31.01 14.36
N VAL A 18 8.83 -31.40 13.09
CA VAL A 18 7.95 -30.85 12.04
C VAL A 18 6.46 -30.92 12.41
N ASN A 19 6.05 -31.95 13.13
CA ASN A 19 4.65 -32.14 13.55
C ASN A 19 4.19 -31.15 14.62
N ALA A 20 5.12 -30.51 15.33
CA ALA A 20 4.79 -29.48 16.32
C ALA A 20 4.41 -28.14 15.67
N PHE A 21 4.83 -27.91 14.42
CA PHE A 21 4.64 -26.64 13.72
C PHE A 21 3.33 -26.57 12.92
N VAL A 22 2.70 -25.40 12.97
CA VAL A 22 1.44 -25.17 12.27
C VAL A 22 1.67 -25.10 10.75
N ARG A 23 0.81 -25.80 10.01
CA ARG A 23 0.77 -25.76 8.55
C ARG A 23 -0.11 -24.60 8.04
N GLN A 24 0.24 -24.09 6.88
CA GLN A 24 -0.50 -23.07 6.15
C GLN A 24 -1.86 -23.63 5.65
N PRO A 25 -2.84 -22.77 5.29
CA PRO A 25 -4.14 -23.21 4.79
C PRO A 25 -4.10 -24.11 3.56
N ASP A 26 -3.04 -24.00 2.75
CA ASP A 26 -2.80 -24.86 1.59
C ASP A 26 -2.17 -26.22 1.94
N GLY A 27 -2.07 -26.55 3.24
CA GLY A 27 -1.44 -27.76 3.78
C GLY A 27 0.08 -27.71 3.80
N SER A 28 0.69 -26.63 3.30
CA SER A 28 2.13 -26.54 3.23
C SER A 28 2.77 -26.12 4.53
N LEU A 29 4.01 -26.59 4.76
CA LEU A 29 4.75 -26.20 5.95
C LEU A 29 5.18 -24.73 5.84
N PHE A 30 5.76 -24.33 4.70
CA PHE A 30 6.28 -22.98 4.50
C PHE A 30 5.41 -22.15 3.55
N SER A 31 5.14 -20.89 3.93
CA SER A 31 4.48 -19.92 3.06
C SER A 31 5.35 -19.58 1.85
N TRP A 32 4.74 -19.02 0.80
CA TRP A 32 5.50 -18.58 -0.39
C TRP A 32 6.59 -17.55 -0.03
N CYS A 33 6.32 -16.66 0.91
CA CYS A 33 7.30 -15.67 1.36
C CYS A 33 8.49 -16.34 2.06
N GLU A 34 8.26 -17.30 2.95
CA GLU A 34 9.31 -18.04 3.65
C GLU A 34 10.19 -18.82 2.64
N ARG A 35 9.56 -19.53 1.70
CA ARG A 35 10.28 -20.25 0.64
C ARG A 35 11.12 -19.33 -0.22
N PHE A 36 10.57 -18.16 -0.60
CA PHE A 36 11.31 -17.18 -1.39
C PHE A 36 12.55 -16.68 -0.65
N HIS A 37 12.44 -16.39 0.65
CA HIS A 37 13.58 -16.03 1.48
C HIS A 37 14.63 -17.14 1.55
N PHE A 38 14.21 -18.41 1.66
CA PHE A 38 15.14 -19.54 1.59
C PHE A 38 15.85 -19.64 0.25
N TYR A 39 15.12 -19.54 -0.87
CA TYR A 39 15.75 -19.54 -2.19
C TYR A 39 16.73 -18.39 -2.34
N ARG A 40 16.36 -17.18 -1.89
CA ARG A 40 17.23 -16.02 -1.92
C ARG A 40 18.48 -16.25 -1.06
N HIS A 41 18.32 -16.74 0.15
CA HIS A 41 19.45 -17.06 1.04
C HIS A 41 20.36 -18.14 0.44
N LEU A 42 19.81 -19.18 -0.18
CA LEU A 42 20.59 -20.23 -0.84
C LEU A 42 21.36 -19.71 -2.06
N ILE A 43 20.76 -18.83 -2.86
CA ILE A 43 21.36 -18.30 -4.08
C ILE A 43 22.42 -17.23 -3.75
N TYR A 44 22.09 -16.28 -2.86
CA TYR A 44 23.03 -15.21 -2.46
C TYR A 44 24.03 -15.66 -1.39
N GLY A 45 23.79 -16.79 -0.71
CA GLY A 45 24.72 -17.39 0.26
C GLY A 45 25.84 -18.21 -0.36
N ILE A 46 25.90 -18.32 -1.70
CA ILE A 46 27.00 -18.97 -2.41
C ILE A 46 28.22 -18.06 -2.33
N VAL A 47 29.12 -18.34 -1.39
CA VAL A 47 30.36 -17.59 -1.15
C VAL A 47 31.60 -18.40 -1.51
N ASN A 48 32.68 -17.71 -1.86
CA ASN A 48 33.96 -18.39 -2.10
C ASN A 48 34.53 -18.90 -0.78
N LYS A 49 34.52 -20.23 -0.61
CA LYS A 49 35.08 -20.92 0.58
C LYS A 49 36.56 -21.30 0.40
N SER A 50 37.12 -21.11 -0.79
CA SER A 50 38.52 -21.43 -1.07
C SER A 50 39.44 -20.49 -0.31
N GLN A 51 40.67 -20.96 -0.03
CA GLN A 51 41.69 -20.13 0.63
C GLN A 51 42.30 -19.09 -0.32
N SER A 52 42.07 -19.22 -1.63
CA SER A 52 42.56 -18.34 -2.69
C SER A 52 41.41 -17.76 -3.53
N ASP A 53 41.70 -16.65 -4.20
CA ASP A 53 40.79 -16.05 -5.16
C ASP A 53 40.59 -16.99 -6.35
N ILE A 54 39.34 -17.12 -6.80
CA ILE A 54 38.99 -17.92 -7.97
C ILE A 54 38.87 -16.97 -9.15
N ILE A 55 39.56 -17.28 -10.25
CA ILE A 55 39.44 -16.53 -11.50
C ILE A 55 38.30 -17.15 -12.32
N LEU A 56 37.20 -16.41 -12.46
CA LEU A 56 36.10 -16.75 -13.33
C LEU A 56 36.37 -16.17 -14.71
N LYS A 57 36.27 -16.97 -15.76
CA LYS A 57 36.45 -16.52 -17.16
C LYS A 57 35.11 -16.37 -17.83
N TRP A 58 34.78 -15.16 -18.28
CA TRP A 58 33.58 -14.87 -19.06
C TRP A 58 33.93 -13.99 -20.25
N ASP A 59 33.62 -14.44 -21.48
CA ASP A 59 33.84 -13.68 -22.73
C ASP A 59 35.18 -12.92 -22.84
N MET A 60 36.28 -13.57 -22.43
CA MET A 60 37.67 -13.06 -22.42
C MET A 60 38.06 -12.12 -21.27
N GLU A 61 37.12 -11.79 -20.36
CA GLU A 61 37.40 -11.06 -19.12
C GLU A 61 37.65 -12.03 -17.96
N GLU A 62 38.64 -11.70 -17.12
CA GLU A 62 38.98 -12.44 -15.91
C GLU A 62 38.37 -11.72 -14.71
N ILE A 63 37.39 -12.36 -14.07
CA ILE A 63 36.72 -11.85 -12.88
C ILE A 63 37.30 -12.54 -11.67
N HIS A 64 37.98 -11.77 -10.85
CA HIS A 64 38.47 -12.23 -9.55
C HIS A 64 37.31 -12.32 -8.57
N TRP A 65 37.08 -13.52 -8.05
CA TRP A 65 36.09 -13.80 -7.02
C TRP A 65 36.79 -13.97 -5.67
N GLU A 66 36.66 -12.94 -4.83
CA GLU A 66 37.36 -12.83 -3.56
C GLU A 66 36.80 -13.78 -2.49
N ARG A 67 37.63 -14.14 -1.53
CA ARG A 67 37.24 -15.02 -0.41
C ARG A 67 36.10 -14.41 0.41
N GLY A 68 35.04 -15.18 0.63
CA GLY A 68 33.88 -14.76 1.42
C GLY A 68 32.88 -13.85 0.69
N GLU A 69 33.17 -13.48 -0.56
CA GLU A 69 32.27 -12.67 -1.37
C GLU A 69 31.12 -13.53 -1.96
N PRO A 70 29.86 -13.06 -1.95
CA PRO A 70 28.75 -13.76 -2.58
C PRO A 70 28.82 -13.70 -4.12
N LEU A 71 28.87 -14.87 -4.76
CA LEU A 71 29.05 -15.03 -6.21
C LEU A 71 28.02 -14.24 -7.01
N LEU A 72 26.74 -14.35 -6.65
CA LEU A 72 25.68 -13.74 -7.43
C LEU A 72 25.76 -12.21 -7.40
N GLN A 73 26.10 -11.62 -6.24
CA GLN A 73 26.24 -10.16 -6.11
C GLN A 73 27.40 -9.65 -6.98
N ARG A 74 28.51 -10.40 -7.04
CA ARG A 74 29.63 -10.08 -7.94
C ARG A 74 29.17 -10.12 -9.41
N LEU A 75 28.46 -11.18 -9.81
CA LEU A 75 27.96 -11.32 -11.18
C LEU A 75 26.90 -10.27 -11.56
N GLU A 76 26.11 -9.79 -10.60
CA GLU A 76 25.18 -8.68 -10.77
C GLU A 76 25.94 -7.35 -10.93
N SER A 77 27.01 -7.13 -10.14
CA SER A 77 27.83 -5.91 -10.25
C SER A 77 28.53 -5.78 -11.60
N GLU A 78 29.00 -6.91 -12.16
CA GLU A 78 29.60 -6.99 -13.49
C GLU A 78 28.55 -7.07 -14.62
N SER A 79 27.26 -6.91 -14.30
CA SER A 79 26.15 -6.95 -15.27
C SER A 79 26.04 -8.24 -16.10
N ILE A 80 26.72 -9.33 -15.69
CA ILE A 80 26.60 -10.66 -16.29
C ILE A 80 25.22 -11.23 -15.98
N VAL A 81 24.82 -11.15 -14.71
CA VAL A 81 23.46 -11.47 -14.28
C VAL A 81 22.63 -10.19 -14.30
N LYS A 82 21.64 -10.14 -15.21
CA LYS A 82 20.79 -8.96 -15.38
C LYS A 82 19.69 -8.83 -14.32
N GLN A 83 19.04 -9.95 -13.98
CA GLN A 83 17.91 -9.95 -13.06
C GLN A 83 17.62 -11.36 -12.54
N VAL A 84 17.36 -11.46 -11.24
CA VAL A 84 16.73 -12.60 -10.60
C VAL A 84 15.27 -12.27 -10.30
N PHE A 85 14.32 -13.13 -10.68
CA PHE A 85 12.90 -12.89 -10.43
C PHE A 85 12.13 -14.22 -10.26
N PRO A 86 11.06 -14.24 -9.45
CA PRO A 86 10.26 -15.43 -9.26
C PRO A 86 9.41 -15.73 -10.49
N MET A 87 9.34 -17.00 -10.88
CA MET A 87 8.49 -17.46 -11.98
C MET A 87 7.06 -17.71 -11.50
N HIS A 88 6.08 -17.53 -12.40
CA HIS A 88 4.71 -17.98 -12.13
C HIS A 88 4.64 -19.52 -11.99
N ILE A 89 3.58 -20.05 -11.38
CA ILE A 89 3.25 -21.48 -11.44
C ILE A 89 2.02 -21.61 -12.34
N GLU A 90 2.14 -22.32 -13.47
CA GLU A 90 1.10 -22.31 -14.52
C GLU A 90 -0.21 -22.96 -14.10
N THR A 91 -0.15 -24.05 -13.33
CA THR A 91 -1.33 -24.77 -12.84
C THR A 91 -2.15 -23.85 -11.92
N LYS A 92 -1.53 -23.38 -10.82
CA LYS A 92 -2.16 -22.43 -9.88
C LYS A 92 -2.58 -21.13 -10.55
N ARG A 93 -1.81 -20.62 -11.53
CA ARG A 93 -2.17 -19.41 -12.29
C ARG A 93 -3.45 -19.60 -13.09
N LYS A 94 -3.60 -20.72 -13.81
CA LYS A 94 -4.80 -21.00 -14.61
C LYS A 94 -6.04 -21.20 -13.73
N GLU A 95 -5.85 -21.82 -12.57
CA GLU A 95 -6.90 -21.98 -11.57
C GLU A 95 -7.37 -20.62 -11.04
N LEU A 96 -6.46 -19.78 -10.54
CA LEU A 96 -6.76 -18.42 -10.09
C LEU A 96 -7.39 -17.57 -11.21
N LEU A 97 -6.92 -17.72 -12.44
CA LEU A 97 -7.49 -16.98 -13.57
C LEU A 97 -8.95 -17.37 -13.83
N ARG A 98 -9.32 -18.64 -13.63
CA ARG A 98 -10.71 -19.11 -13.77
C ARG A 98 -11.58 -18.77 -12.56
N SER A 99 -11.09 -18.99 -11.34
CA SER A 99 -11.88 -18.82 -10.11
C SER A 99 -12.02 -17.36 -9.68
N TRP A 100 -11.09 -16.49 -10.06
CA TRP A 100 -11.01 -15.12 -9.59
C TRP A 100 -11.06 -14.08 -10.71
N ALA A 101 -10.12 -14.09 -11.67
CA ALA A 101 -10.00 -13.00 -12.64
C ALA A 101 -11.09 -13.02 -13.74
N LEU A 102 -11.47 -14.20 -14.22
CA LEU A 102 -12.49 -14.36 -15.28
C LEU A 102 -13.89 -14.66 -14.73
N ASN A 103 -14.05 -14.78 -13.42
CA ASN A 103 -15.35 -15.09 -12.81
C ASN A 103 -16.20 -13.81 -12.67
N TRP A 104 -16.81 -13.37 -13.76
CA TRP A 104 -17.63 -12.15 -13.77
C TRP A 104 -18.99 -12.30 -13.06
N LEU A 105 -19.42 -13.53 -12.75
CA LEU A 105 -20.70 -13.81 -12.08
C LEU A 105 -20.63 -13.58 -10.56
N ASP A 106 -19.48 -13.85 -9.94
CA ASP A 106 -19.29 -13.64 -8.49
C ASP A 106 -18.79 -12.23 -8.18
N PHE A 107 -19.69 -11.25 -8.09
CA PHE A 107 -19.33 -9.84 -7.94
C PHE A 107 -18.42 -9.50 -6.76
N THR A 108 -18.47 -10.25 -5.65
CA THR A 108 -17.72 -9.87 -4.44
C THR A 108 -16.95 -10.98 -3.77
N LYS A 109 -17.15 -12.25 -4.15
CA LYS A 109 -16.46 -13.39 -3.51
C LYS A 109 -15.08 -13.58 -4.15
N GLN A 110 -14.04 -13.47 -3.32
CA GLN A 110 -12.65 -13.61 -3.75
C GLN A 110 -11.97 -14.76 -3.00
N PRO A 111 -11.13 -15.58 -3.66
CA PRO A 111 -10.38 -16.66 -3.03
C PRO A 111 -9.13 -16.11 -2.32
N ILE A 112 -9.35 -15.40 -1.21
CA ILE A 112 -8.31 -14.65 -0.49
C ILE A 112 -7.16 -15.55 0.01
N ASP A 113 -7.44 -16.81 0.39
CA ASP A 113 -6.41 -17.75 0.85
C ASP A 113 -5.53 -18.27 -0.30
N ASP A 114 -6.11 -18.49 -1.48
CA ASP A 114 -5.36 -18.90 -2.66
C ASP A 114 -4.47 -17.76 -3.16
N ILE A 115 -4.99 -16.53 -3.14
CA ILE A 115 -4.22 -15.30 -3.43
C ILE A 115 -3.05 -15.17 -2.45
N TYR A 116 -3.30 -15.38 -1.16
CA TYR A 116 -2.25 -15.39 -0.12
C TYR A 116 -1.18 -16.45 -0.42
N SER A 117 -1.58 -17.69 -0.71
CA SER A 117 -0.64 -18.77 -0.99
C SER A 117 0.23 -18.49 -2.23
N TYR A 118 -0.28 -17.72 -3.19
CA TYR A 118 0.37 -17.47 -4.47
C TYR A 118 1.21 -16.19 -4.50
N PHE A 119 0.70 -15.09 -3.97
CA PHE A 119 1.33 -13.77 -4.04
C PHE A 119 1.93 -13.29 -2.71
N GLY A 120 1.52 -13.87 -1.57
CA GLY A 120 1.96 -13.45 -0.23
C GLY A 120 0.94 -12.53 0.47
N THR A 121 1.28 -12.10 1.69
CA THR A 121 0.33 -11.41 2.58
C THR A 121 -0.07 -10.05 2.05
N LYS A 122 0.89 -9.25 1.56
CA LYS A 122 0.65 -7.84 1.22
C LYS A 122 -0.42 -7.67 0.14
N ILE A 123 -0.31 -8.44 -0.95
CA ILE A 123 -1.28 -8.46 -2.06
C ILE A 123 -2.61 -9.06 -1.60
N ALA A 124 -2.59 -10.12 -0.78
CA ALA A 124 -3.82 -10.71 -0.26
C ALA A 124 -4.61 -9.76 0.66
N VAL A 125 -3.92 -8.97 1.49
CA VAL A 125 -4.52 -7.94 2.33
C VAL A 125 -5.15 -6.83 1.47
N TYR A 126 -4.49 -6.39 0.40
CA TYR A 126 -5.04 -5.43 -0.56
C TYR A 126 -6.37 -5.93 -1.15
N PHE A 127 -6.40 -7.13 -1.75
CA PHE A 127 -7.64 -7.66 -2.32
C PHE A 127 -8.72 -7.96 -1.28
N ALA A 128 -8.31 -8.32 -0.05
CA ALA A 128 -9.24 -8.49 1.06
C ALA A 128 -9.88 -7.16 1.50
N PHE A 129 -9.11 -6.06 1.44
CA PHE A 129 -9.56 -4.69 1.67
C PHE A 129 -10.50 -4.25 0.56
N LEU A 130 -10.05 -4.31 -0.69
CA LEU A 130 -10.82 -3.94 -1.87
C LEU A 130 -12.14 -4.70 -1.92
N GLY A 131 -12.13 -6.01 -1.73
CA GLY A 131 -13.35 -6.82 -1.69
C GLY A 131 -14.30 -6.49 -0.53
N MET A 132 -13.78 -6.06 0.62
CA MET A 132 -14.63 -5.58 1.72
C MET A 132 -15.20 -4.19 1.40
N TYR A 133 -14.37 -3.30 0.87
CA TYR A 133 -14.73 -1.95 0.47
C TYR A 133 -15.86 -1.96 -0.55
N THR A 134 -15.74 -2.75 -1.64
CA THR A 134 -16.78 -2.90 -2.67
C THR A 134 -18.11 -3.40 -2.09
N ARG A 135 -18.08 -4.36 -1.16
CA ARG A 135 -19.29 -4.87 -0.49
C ARG A 135 -19.94 -3.82 0.40
N TRP A 136 -19.15 -3.09 1.17
CA TRP A 136 -19.66 -2.10 2.11
C TRP A 136 -20.17 -0.84 1.40
N MET A 137 -19.59 -0.50 0.24
CA MET A 137 -20.05 0.61 -0.62
C MET A 137 -21.46 0.44 -1.16
N LEU A 138 -22.02 -0.78 -1.16
CA LEU A 138 -23.42 -1.02 -1.52
C LEU A 138 -24.40 -0.27 -0.59
N PHE A 139 -24.04 -0.06 0.68
CA PHE A 139 -24.90 0.66 1.63
C PHE A 139 -25.03 2.16 1.29
N PRO A 140 -23.91 2.92 1.17
CA PRO A 140 -23.96 4.29 0.65
C PRO A 140 -24.65 4.43 -0.69
N ALA A 141 -24.36 3.52 -1.63
CA ALA A 141 -24.96 3.52 -2.97
C ALA A 141 -26.48 3.36 -2.88
N GLY A 142 -26.98 2.41 -2.09
CA GLY A 142 -28.40 2.20 -1.86
C GLY A 142 -29.08 3.41 -1.22
N LEU A 143 -28.49 3.97 -0.15
CA LEU A 143 -29.01 5.17 0.51
C LEU A 143 -29.08 6.37 -0.44
N GLY A 144 -28.05 6.56 -1.26
CA GLY A 144 -28.03 7.60 -2.28
C GLY A 144 -29.12 7.44 -3.33
N LEU A 145 -29.34 6.21 -3.80
CA LEU A 145 -30.41 5.91 -4.74
C LEU A 145 -31.78 6.23 -4.16
N ILE A 146 -32.03 5.82 -2.92
CA ILE A 146 -33.28 6.10 -2.19
C ILE A 146 -33.48 7.61 -2.05
N SER A 147 -32.43 8.35 -1.69
CA SER A 147 -32.49 9.82 -1.55
C SER A 147 -32.86 10.54 -2.85
N GLN A 148 -32.64 9.89 -4.00
CA GLN A 148 -32.87 10.47 -5.33
C GLN A 148 -34.21 10.04 -5.95
N LEU A 149 -34.64 8.79 -5.71
CA LEU A 149 -35.90 8.27 -6.26
C LEU A 149 -37.12 8.78 -5.51
N ILE A 150 -36.97 9.11 -4.23
CA ILE A 150 -38.05 9.60 -3.39
C ILE A 150 -37.99 11.13 -3.36
N ASP A 151 -39.05 11.77 -3.82
CA ASP A 151 -39.24 13.21 -3.61
C ASP A 151 -39.74 13.43 -2.18
N PHE A 152 -38.87 13.97 -1.32
CA PHE A 152 -39.19 14.25 0.08
C PHE A 152 -39.89 15.61 0.26
N GLY A 153 -40.17 16.34 -0.83
CA GLY A 153 -40.82 17.65 -0.80
C GLY A 153 -40.13 18.61 0.17
N PRO A 154 -40.84 19.17 1.17
CA PRO A 154 -40.26 20.13 2.12
C PRO A 154 -39.19 19.53 3.04
N PHE A 155 -39.15 18.20 3.21
CA PHE A 155 -38.16 17.53 4.06
C PHE A 155 -36.83 17.27 3.36
N GLN A 156 -36.69 17.58 2.07
CA GLN A 156 -35.45 17.33 1.32
C GLN A 156 -34.24 18.03 1.94
N LEU A 157 -34.46 19.20 2.55
CA LEU A 157 -33.42 19.91 3.30
C LEU A 157 -32.96 19.14 4.55
N LEU A 158 -33.82 18.34 5.19
CA LEU A 158 -33.46 17.52 6.37
C LEU A 158 -32.79 16.20 5.96
N VAL A 159 -33.08 15.69 4.76
CA VAL A 159 -32.51 14.44 4.24
C VAL A 159 -31.00 14.55 4.02
N LEU A 160 -30.49 15.71 3.60
CA LEU A 160 -29.07 15.95 3.33
C LEU A 160 -28.18 15.78 4.58
N PRO A 161 -28.45 16.45 5.73
CA PRO A 161 -27.74 16.20 6.98
C PRO A 161 -27.82 14.73 7.44
N ILE A 162 -29.00 14.10 7.35
CA ILE A 162 -29.20 12.71 7.77
C ILE A 162 -28.37 11.75 6.91
N PHE A 163 -28.35 11.99 5.59
CA PHE A 163 -27.55 11.24 4.65
C PHE A 163 -26.06 11.35 5.00
N PHE A 164 -25.57 12.57 5.25
CA PHE A 164 -24.19 12.79 5.63
C PHE A 164 -23.80 12.13 6.97
N VAL A 165 -24.63 12.24 8.01
CA VAL A 165 -24.44 11.52 9.28
C VAL A 165 -24.38 10.01 9.03
N SER A 166 -25.22 9.48 8.14
CA SER A 166 -25.23 8.06 7.78
C SER A 166 -23.96 7.63 7.04
N ILE A 167 -23.46 8.46 6.13
CA ILE A 167 -22.22 8.19 5.36
C ILE A 167 -20.97 8.28 6.24
N THR A 168 -20.91 9.27 7.14
CA THR A 168 -19.81 9.38 8.12
C THR A 168 -19.81 8.20 9.09
N LEU A 169 -20.98 7.82 9.62
CA LEU A 169 -21.11 6.62 10.46
C LEU A 169 -20.69 5.36 9.70
N TRP A 170 -21.12 5.21 8.45
CA TRP A 170 -20.71 4.12 7.58
C TRP A 170 -19.18 4.05 7.42
N ALA A 171 -18.52 5.18 7.14
CA ALA A 171 -17.08 5.21 6.95
C ALA A 171 -16.33 4.81 8.23
N VAL A 172 -16.75 5.35 9.39
CA VAL A 172 -16.15 5.00 10.68
C VAL A 172 -16.33 3.51 10.98
N MET A 173 -17.54 2.97 10.78
CA MET A 173 -17.83 1.55 10.96
C MET A 173 -17.00 0.69 10.00
N PHE A 174 -16.95 1.04 8.72
CA PHE A 174 -16.17 0.30 7.72
C PHE A 174 -14.72 0.10 8.15
N PHE A 175 -14.03 1.16 8.58
CA PHE A 175 -12.63 1.04 9.01
C PHE A 175 -12.46 0.24 10.30
N GLN A 176 -13.39 0.33 11.25
CA GLN A 176 -13.34 -0.48 12.47
C GLN A 176 -13.55 -1.97 12.17
N PHE A 177 -14.52 -2.29 11.32
CA PHE A 177 -14.73 -3.65 10.85
C PHE A 177 -13.59 -4.15 9.97
N TRP A 178 -12.92 -3.27 9.23
CA TRP A 178 -11.74 -3.62 8.47
C TRP A 178 -10.58 -4.01 9.39
N LYS A 179 -10.28 -3.22 10.43
CA LYS A 179 -9.25 -3.57 11.44
C LYS A 179 -9.53 -4.95 12.05
N ARG A 180 -10.80 -5.19 12.40
CA ARG A 180 -11.29 -6.48 12.93
C ARG A 180 -11.11 -7.63 11.94
N LYS A 181 -11.42 -7.42 10.67
CA LYS A 181 -11.23 -8.42 9.60
C LYS A 181 -9.74 -8.67 9.34
N ASN A 182 -8.91 -7.64 9.34
CA ASN A 182 -7.47 -7.76 9.16
C ASN A 182 -6.85 -8.63 10.27
N SER A 183 -7.18 -8.36 11.53
CA SER A 183 -6.73 -9.18 12.68
C SER A 183 -7.17 -10.66 12.56
N ALA A 184 -8.40 -10.91 12.11
CA ALA A 184 -8.89 -12.25 11.84
C ALA A 184 -8.10 -12.96 10.72
N LEU A 185 -7.78 -12.26 9.62
CA LEU A 185 -7.01 -12.81 8.50
C LEU A 185 -5.56 -13.11 8.89
N LEU A 186 -4.92 -12.20 9.63
CA LEU A 186 -3.56 -12.41 10.13
C LEU A 186 -3.45 -13.66 11.01
N THR A 187 -4.42 -13.81 11.92
CA THR A 187 -4.50 -14.99 12.79
C THR A 187 -4.74 -16.27 11.97
N ARG A 188 -5.61 -16.20 10.96
CA ARG A 188 -5.89 -17.33 10.06
C ARG A 188 -4.66 -17.76 9.25
N TRP A 189 -3.83 -16.82 8.84
CA TRP A 189 -2.57 -17.07 8.14
C TRP A 189 -1.38 -17.31 9.08
N GLN A 190 -1.62 -17.29 10.40
CA GLN A 190 -0.61 -17.51 11.44
C GLN A 190 0.62 -16.63 11.25
N ILE A 191 0.40 -15.39 10.84
CA ILE A 191 1.46 -14.40 10.75
C ILE A 191 1.69 -13.93 12.18
N SER A 192 2.76 -14.44 12.79
CA SER A 192 3.12 -14.05 14.14
C SER A 192 3.32 -12.54 14.18
N TYR A 193 2.64 -11.88 15.12
CA TYR A 193 3.06 -10.58 15.58
C TYR A 193 4.42 -10.79 16.22
N SER A 194 5.49 -10.68 15.44
CA SER A 194 6.79 -10.43 16.04
C SER A 194 6.65 -9.08 16.73
N VAL A 195 6.29 -9.12 18.01
CA VAL A 195 6.52 -8.05 18.97
C VAL A 195 7.98 -7.68 18.77
N GLU A 196 8.19 -6.48 18.22
CA GLU A 196 9.49 -5.83 18.13
C GLU A 196 10.57 -6.77 17.56
N ALA A 197 10.63 -6.86 16.23
CA ALA A 197 11.95 -6.82 15.65
C ALA A 197 12.58 -5.53 16.19
N ASP A 198 13.54 -5.68 17.10
CA ASP A 198 14.42 -4.60 17.53
C ASP A 198 14.73 -3.70 16.30
N PRO A 199 14.61 -2.37 16.39
CA PRO A 199 14.87 -1.48 15.26
C PRO A 199 16.35 -1.46 14.79
N GLY A 200 17.20 -2.29 15.38
CA GLY A 200 18.58 -2.49 14.97
C GLY A 200 18.73 -3.81 14.24
N TYR A 201 19.71 -3.88 13.34
CA TYR A 201 20.23 -5.12 12.77
C TYR A 201 19.41 -5.75 11.62
N ASP A 202 18.94 -4.93 10.67
CA ASP A 202 18.84 -5.39 9.28
C ASP A 202 20.28 -5.46 8.73
N LEU A 203 20.90 -6.64 8.85
CA LEU A 203 22.28 -6.91 8.48
C LEU A 203 22.43 -6.87 6.95
N GLY A 204 22.54 -5.66 6.41
CA GLY A 204 23.16 -5.41 5.11
C GLY A 204 24.62 -5.82 5.18
N TYR A 205 24.94 -6.97 4.56
CA TYR A 205 26.21 -7.29 3.90
C TYR A 205 27.42 -6.42 4.28
N LYS A 206 28.05 -6.78 5.41
CA LYS A 206 29.50 -6.65 5.64
C LYS A 206 29.91 -7.70 6.67
N LEU A 207 30.03 -8.95 6.22
CA LEU A 207 30.75 -9.97 6.97
C LEU A 207 32.26 -9.63 6.89
N SER A 208 32.73 -8.81 7.82
CA SER A 208 34.16 -8.74 8.13
C SER A 208 34.37 -9.50 9.43
N GLY A 209 35.10 -10.60 9.35
CA GLY A 209 35.26 -11.56 10.43
C GLY A 209 35.91 -10.95 11.67
N LYS A 210 35.22 -11.01 12.80
CA LYS A 210 35.76 -11.15 14.15
C LYS A 210 34.62 -11.23 15.15
N GLU A 211 34.06 -12.43 15.32
CA GLU A 211 33.04 -12.67 16.34
C GLU A 211 33.28 -14.01 17.01
N TRP A 212 34.31 -14.04 17.87
CA TRP A 212 34.44 -15.04 18.95
C TRP A 212 35.23 -14.50 20.18
N SER A 213 35.46 -13.19 20.30
CA SER A 213 36.26 -12.62 21.41
C SER A 213 35.50 -11.64 22.30
N LEU A 214 34.18 -11.50 22.15
CA LEU A 214 33.39 -10.44 22.81
C LEU A 214 32.64 -10.91 24.07
N VAL A 215 32.60 -12.22 24.32
CA VAL A 215 31.92 -12.81 25.50
C VAL A 215 32.78 -12.73 26.76
N GLN A 216 34.09 -12.46 26.64
CA GLN A 216 35.01 -12.42 27.77
C GLN A 216 35.33 -11.00 28.27
N SER A 217 34.94 -9.95 27.52
CA SER A 217 35.20 -8.54 27.89
C SER A 217 34.02 -7.84 28.58
N THR A 218 32.88 -8.51 28.72
CA THR A 218 31.62 -7.90 29.20
C THR A 218 31.62 -7.64 30.71
N VAL A 219 32.53 -8.25 31.47
CA VAL A 219 32.63 -8.08 32.94
C VAL A 219 33.57 -6.93 33.34
N GLU A 220 34.53 -6.53 32.49
CA GLU A 220 35.48 -5.44 32.81
C GLU A 220 35.06 -4.04 32.32
N LEU A 221 34.01 -3.94 31.49
CA LEU A 221 33.58 -2.68 30.85
C LEU A 221 32.48 -1.88 31.60
N ALA A 222 31.93 -2.44 32.68
CA ALA A 222 30.79 -1.84 33.41
C ALA A 222 31.12 -0.54 34.19
N GLY A 223 32.41 -0.20 34.37
CA GLY A 223 32.83 0.99 35.13
C GLY A 223 33.08 2.26 34.31
N LYS A 224 33.29 2.17 32.99
CA LYS A 224 33.62 3.32 32.11
C LYS A 224 32.46 3.82 31.24
N GLU A 225 31.30 3.15 31.32
CA GLU A 225 30.18 3.28 30.39
C GLU A 225 29.30 4.55 30.58
N GLY A 226 29.44 5.26 31.69
CA GLY A 226 28.54 6.38 32.04
C GLY A 226 28.82 7.69 31.30
N GLN A 227 30.07 7.97 30.94
CA GLN A 227 30.47 9.25 30.33
C GLN A 227 30.43 9.21 28.79
N ASP A 228 30.74 8.05 28.18
CA ASP A 228 30.58 7.81 26.73
C ASP A 228 29.10 7.75 26.33
N ARG A 229 28.25 7.08 27.13
CA ARG A 229 26.78 7.07 26.88
C ARG A 229 26.17 8.47 26.84
N ARG A 230 26.70 9.46 27.57
CA ARG A 230 26.18 10.84 27.51
C ARG A 230 26.58 11.55 26.21
N LYS A 231 27.84 11.43 25.79
CA LYS A 231 28.32 12.00 24.52
C LYS A 231 27.65 11.34 23.31
N ASP A 232 27.44 10.04 23.36
CA ASP A 232 26.73 9.30 22.30
C ASP A 232 25.24 9.65 22.25
N LYS A 233 24.60 9.88 23.40
CA LYS A 233 23.22 10.38 23.46
C LYS A 233 23.09 11.79 22.89
N GLU A 234 24.01 12.70 23.20
CA GLU A 234 24.00 14.07 22.64
C GLU A 234 24.23 14.08 21.13
N LYS A 235 25.13 13.22 20.64
CA LYS A 235 25.39 13.04 19.20
C LYS A 235 24.17 12.44 18.50
N PHE A 236 23.55 11.42 19.09
CA PHE A 236 22.33 10.80 18.57
C PHE A 236 21.16 11.79 18.51
N GLN A 237 20.94 12.56 19.58
CA GLN A 237 19.92 13.60 19.62
C GLN A 237 20.18 14.67 18.54
N ARG A 238 21.44 15.10 18.36
CA ARG A 238 21.79 16.06 17.32
C ARG A 238 21.52 15.52 15.91
N GLU A 239 21.83 14.26 15.66
CA GLU A 239 21.54 13.58 14.39
C GLU A 239 20.03 13.43 14.15
N GLU A 240 19.26 13.17 15.20
CA GLU A 240 17.79 13.10 15.15
C GLU A 240 17.15 14.47 14.83
N TRP A 241 17.60 15.53 15.53
CA TRP A 241 17.15 16.91 15.29
C TRP A 241 17.53 17.41 13.89
N PHE A 242 18.75 17.10 13.44
CA PHE A 242 19.17 17.44 12.08
C PHE A 242 18.35 16.68 11.03
N GLY A 243 18.06 15.40 11.28
CA GLY A 243 17.13 14.62 10.47
C GLY A 243 15.73 15.23 10.45
N ALA A 244 15.22 15.68 11.60
CA ALA A 244 13.91 16.33 11.72
C ALA A 244 13.85 17.65 10.94
N PHE A 245 14.89 18.48 11.04
CA PHE A 245 15.00 19.72 10.28
C PHE A 245 15.00 19.47 8.77
N LEU A 246 15.79 18.49 8.31
CA LEU A 246 15.80 18.10 6.91
C LEU A 246 14.42 17.64 6.43
N ARG A 247 13.70 16.85 7.23
CA ARG A 247 12.32 16.44 6.93
C ARG A 247 11.39 17.63 6.80
N VAL A 248 11.35 18.54 7.77
CA VAL A 248 10.49 19.74 7.73
C VAL A 248 10.81 20.61 6.53
N ARG A 249 12.11 20.84 6.23
CA ARG A 249 12.54 21.58 5.05
C ARG A 249 12.05 20.92 3.76
N ASN A 250 12.21 19.61 3.68
CA ASN A 250 11.82 18.81 2.52
C ASN A 250 10.30 18.83 2.34
N ASP A 251 9.51 18.71 3.41
CA ASP A 251 8.05 18.81 3.39
C ASP A 251 7.60 20.22 2.97
N ALA A 252 8.27 21.26 3.47
CA ALA A 252 8.01 22.64 3.07
C ALA A 252 8.31 22.88 1.58
N ILE A 253 9.37 22.28 1.03
CA ILE A 253 9.68 22.34 -0.41
C ILE A 253 8.55 21.69 -1.23
N VAL A 254 8.09 20.50 -0.81
CA VAL A 254 6.99 19.81 -1.50
C VAL A 254 5.72 20.66 -1.48
N ILE A 255 5.36 21.22 -0.32
CA ILE A 255 4.18 22.09 -0.17
C ILE A 255 4.32 23.37 -1.01
N LEU A 256 5.49 24.00 -1.00
CA LEU A 256 5.75 25.21 -1.79
C LEU A 256 5.66 24.92 -3.30
N CYS A 257 6.22 23.80 -3.75
CA CYS A 257 6.10 23.36 -5.14
C CYS A 257 4.63 23.15 -5.54
N ILE A 258 3.81 22.55 -4.67
CA ILE A 258 2.37 22.41 -4.90
C ILE A 258 1.73 23.79 -5.06
N ILE A 259 1.96 24.72 -4.13
CA ILE A 259 1.30 26.03 -4.17
C ILE A 259 1.73 26.84 -5.40
N CYS A 260 3.03 26.89 -5.70
CA CYS A 260 3.56 27.73 -6.77
C CYS A 260 3.29 27.18 -8.17
N LEU A 261 3.30 25.85 -8.35
CA LEU A 261 3.11 25.24 -9.67
C LEU A 261 1.66 24.84 -9.91
N GLN A 262 0.92 24.40 -8.89
CA GLN A 262 -0.37 23.75 -9.10
C GLN A 262 -1.54 24.73 -9.05
N LEU A 263 -1.51 25.67 -8.12
CA LEU A 263 -2.61 26.60 -7.87
C LEU A 263 -2.88 27.54 -9.07
N PRO A 264 -1.86 28.06 -9.79
CA PRO A 264 -2.11 28.88 -10.98
C PRO A 264 -2.79 28.12 -12.12
N PHE A 265 -2.42 26.86 -12.34
CA PHE A 265 -3.05 26.02 -13.38
C PHE A 265 -4.51 25.71 -13.05
N GLU A 266 -4.82 25.49 -11.78
CA GLU A 266 -6.19 25.30 -11.30
C GLU A 266 -7.05 26.55 -11.48
N LEU A 267 -6.48 27.71 -11.14
CA LEU A 267 -7.15 28.99 -11.33
C LEU A 267 -7.40 29.27 -12.82
N ALA A 268 -6.40 29.01 -13.67
CA ALA A 268 -6.54 29.13 -15.10
C ALA A 268 -7.61 28.19 -15.66
N TYR A 269 -7.65 26.94 -15.18
CA TYR A 269 -8.67 25.96 -15.54
C TYR A 269 -10.07 26.43 -15.14
N ALA A 270 -10.25 26.92 -13.91
CA ALA A 270 -11.53 27.43 -13.42
C ALA A 270 -12.04 28.58 -14.30
N HIS A 271 -11.17 29.55 -14.60
CA HIS A 271 -11.53 30.68 -15.47
C HIS A 271 -11.87 30.22 -16.89
N LEU A 272 -11.08 29.32 -17.48
CA LEU A 272 -11.36 28.75 -18.80
C LEU A 272 -12.68 27.96 -18.82
N TYR A 273 -12.99 27.22 -17.76
CA TYR A 273 -14.21 26.44 -17.65
C TYR A 273 -15.46 27.32 -17.61
N GLU A 274 -15.39 28.50 -16.98
CA GLU A 274 -16.48 29.48 -16.94
C GLU A 274 -16.67 30.22 -18.28
N VAL A 275 -15.57 30.58 -18.96
CA VAL A 275 -15.63 31.30 -20.25
C VAL A 275 -16.16 30.41 -21.37
N VAL A 276 -15.90 29.10 -21.31
CA VAL A 276 -16.35 28.16 -22.34
C VAL A 276 -17.85 27.90 -22.19
N GLY A 277 -18.65 28.26 -23.20
CA GLY A 277 -20.09 28.02 -23.20
C GLY A 277 -20.51 26.58 -23.57
N SER A 278 -19.71 25.86 -24.36
CA SER A 278 -20.06 24.53 -24.87
C SER A 278 -19.65 23.40 -23.92
N ASP A 279 -20.60 22.54 -23.55
CA ASP A 279 -20.36 21.42 -22.65
C ASP A 279 -19.36 20.40 -23.23
N VAL A 280 -19.34 20.18 -24.54
CA VAL A 280 -18.38 19.28 -25.20
C VAL A 280 -16.94 19.78 -25.04
N ILE A 281 -16.74 21.10 -25.17
CA ILE A 281 -15.42 21.72 -25.02
C ILE A 281 -14.99 21.66 -23.55
N LYS A 282 -15.91 21.80 -22.59
CA LYS A 282 -15.62 21.62 -21.15
C LYS A 282 -15.12 20.22 -20.83
N PHE A 283 -15.75 19.19 -21.40
CA PHE A 283 -15.29 17.80 -21.26
C PHE A 283 -13.87 17.61 -21.82
N GLY A 284 -13.61 18.13 -23.03
CA GLY A 284 -12.28 18.09 -23.65
C GLY A 284 -11.21 18.84 -22.82
N LEU A 285 -11.55 20.02 -22.32
CA LEU A 285 -10.69 20.82 -21.44
C LEU A 285 -10.36 20.04 -20.15
N THR A 286 -11.35 19.40 -19.54
CA THR A 286 -11.17 18.58 -18.33
C THR A 286 -10.22 17.40 -18.59
N ALA A 287 -10.38 16.70 -19.72
CA ALA A 287 -9.51 15.59 -20.08
C ALA A 287 -8.05 16.03 -20.31
N ILE A 288 -7.83 17.13 -21.03
CA ILE A 288 -6.49 17.70 -21.25
C ILE A 288 -5.87 18.12 -19.92
N TYR A 289 -6.63 18.81 -19.08
CA TYR A 289 -6.19 19.26 -17.77
C TYR A 289 -5.77 18.07 -16.88
N LEU A 290 -6.59 17.00 -16.79
CA LEU A 290 -6.27 15.80 -16.03
C LEU A 290 -5.00 15.11 -16.56
N PHE A 291 -4.84 15.02 -17.89
CA PHE A 291 -3.66 14.45 -18.50
C PHE A 291 -2.38 15.26 -18.18
N LEU A 292 -2.44 16.59 -18.26
CA LEU A 292 -1.31 17.47 -17.92
C LEU A 292 -0.92 17.32 -16.45
N ILE A 293 -1.90 17.27 -15.57
CA ILE A 293 -1.71 17.09 -14.13
C ILE A 293 -1.11 15.74 -13.79
N GLN A 294 -1.56 14.68 -14.46
CA GLN A 294 -0.98 13.36 -14.28
C GLN A 294 0.52 13.35 -14.66
N HIS A 295 0.93 14.18 -15.62
CA HIS A 295 2.33 14.36 -15.95
C HIS A 295 3.10 15.10 -14.84
N PHE A 296 2.56 16.22 -14.34
CA PHE A 296 3.20 17.01 -13.27
C PHE A 296 3.31 16.23 -11.96
N THR A 297 2.28 15.51 -11.56
CA THR A 297 2.29 14.67 -10.35
C THR A 297 3.34 13.56 -10.44
N ARG A 298 3.52 12.92 -11.61
CA ARG A 298 4.62 11.96 -11.82
C ARG A 298 5.99 12.59 -11.66
N ILE A 299 6.17 13.84 -12.11
CA ILE A 299 7.42 14.58 -11.90
C ILE A 299 7.61 14.89 -10.41
N GLY A 300 6.59 15.42 -9.73
CA GLY A 300 6.63 15.73 -8.29
C GLY A 300 6.89 14.49 -7.43
N GLY A 301 6.34 13.34 -7.83
CA GLY A 301 6.63 12.06 -7.18
C GLY A 301 8.10 11.65 -7.32
N LYS A 302 8.70 11.77 -8.51
CA LYS A 302 10.13 11.49 -8.71
C LYS A 302 11.02 12.40 -7.87
N VAL A 303 10.66 13.68 -7.78
CA VAL A 303 11.34 14.64 -6.90
C VAL A 303 11.21 14.20 -5.43
N SER A 304 10.05 13.69 -5.01
CA SER A 304 9.84 13.19 -3.65
C SER A 304 10.72 11.98 -3.31
N VAL A 305 10.89 11.05 -4.27
CA VAL A 305 11.81 9.91 -4.14
C VAL A 305 13.24 10.40 -3.98
N GLN A 306 13.70 11.31 -4.85
CA GLN A 306 15.03 11.90 -4.75
C GLN A 306 15.24 12.60 -3.40
N LEU A 307 14.23 13.33 -2.92
CA LEU A 307 14.30 14.06 -1.66
C LEU A 307 14.46 13.13 -0.45
N ILE A 308 13.80 11.97 -0.48
CA ILE A 308 13.89 10.95 0.56
C ILE A 308 15.21 10.18 0.55
N ASN A 309 15.85 10.02 -0.61
CA ASN A 309 17.21 9.45 -0.65
C ASN A 309 18.24 10.33 0.06
N HIS A 310 17.99 11.65 0.11
CA HIS A 310 18.81 12.57 0.89
C HIS A 310 18.42 12.60 2.38
N GLU A 311 17.34 11.90 2.78
CA GLU A 311 16.95 11.74 4.17
C GLU A 311 17.63 10.54 4.82
N LYS A 312 18.38 10.83 5.89
CA LYS A 312 18.91 9.80 6.78
C LYS A 312 17.75 9.23 7.61
N ASN A 313 17.13 8.17 7.10
CA ASN A 313 16.09 7.42 7.80
C ASN A 313 16.69 6.20 8.50
N VAL A 314 16.28 5.98 9.76
CA VAL A 314 16.78 4.89 10.60
C VAL A 314 16.19 3.54 10.18
N SER A 315 14.89 3.49 9.86
CA SER A 315 14.18 2.26 9.45
C SER A 315 13.68 2.35 8.00
N ARG A 316 13.75 1.22 7.29
CA ARG A 316 13.21 1.07 5.92
C ARG A 316 11.68 1.24 5.90
N GLU A 317 10.98 0.79 6.94
CA GLU A 317 9.53 0.93 7.06
C GLU A 317 9.14 2.40 7.21
N TYR A 318 9.82 3.12 8.10
CA TYR A 318 9.60 4.55 8.28
C TYR A 318 9.91 5.35 7.00
N ARG A 319 10.97 4.98 6.27
CA ARG A 319 11.27 5.58 4.96
C ARG A 319 10.12 5.36 3.97
N ALA A 320 9.56 4.15 3.92
CA ALA A 320 8.45 3.82 3.03
C ALA A 320 7.18 4.60 3.41
N ASP A 321 6.82 4.65 4.69
CA ASP A 321 5.65 5.39 5.16
C ASP A 321 5.77 6.90 4.92
N SER A 322 6.94 7.49 5.21
CA SER A 322 7.23 8.91 4.93
C SER A 322 7.05 9.24 3.44
N LEU A 323 7.54 8.35 2.56
CA LEU A 323 7.37 8.48 1.11
C LEU A 323 5.90 8.43 0.70
N VAL A 324 5.14 7.51 1.27
CA VAL A 324 3.71 7.40 1.03
C VAL A 324 2.99 8.69 1.41
N TYR A 325 3.28 9.29 2.57
CA TYR A 325 2.64 10.54 2.99
C TYR A 325 2.98 11.73 2.09
N LYS A 326 4.23 11.90 1.67
CA LYS A 326 4.65 13.02 0.81
C LYS A 326 4.03 12.95 -0.57
N VAL A 327 4.08 11.76 -1.17
CA VAL A 327 3.47 11.53 -2.48
C VAL A 327 1.96 11.64 -2.38
N PHE A 328 1.33 11.03 -1.36
CA PHE A 328 -0.10 11.21 -1.15
C PHE A 328 -0.48 12.68 -0.99
N GLY A 329 0.28 13.48 -0.23
CA GLY A 329 0.04 14.91 -0.07
C GLY A 329 0.05 15.68 -1.40
N LEU A 330 0.98 15.35 -2.30
CA LEU A 330 1.03 15.90 -3.66
C LEU A 330 -0.23 15.58 -4.44
N TYR A 331 -0.63 14.31 -4.49
CA TYR A 331 -1.82 13.87 -5.22
C TYR A 331 -3.12 14.36 -4.58
N PHE A 332 -3.17 14.45 -3.25
CA PHE A 332 -4.31 14.99 -2.51
C PHE A 332 -4.52 16.46 -2.86
N MET A 333 -3.48 17.29 -2.70
CA MET A 333 -3.60 18.72 -3.02
C MET A 333 -3.96 18.90 -4.49
N GLN A 334 -3.32 18.15 -5.37
CA GLN A 334 -3.64 18.15 -6.79
C GLN A 334 -5.12 17.89 -7.08
N SER A 335 -5.68 16.82 -6.52
CA SER A 335 -7.03 16.37 -6.89
C SER A 335 -8.11 17.26 -6.29
N TYR A 336 -7.88 17.80 -5.08
CA TYR A 336 -8.91 18.47 -4.30
C TYR A 336 -8.82 20.01 -4.28
N ILE A 337 -7.65 20.63 -4.52
CA ILE A 337 -7.52 22.09 -4.38
C ILE A 337 -8.46 22.85 -5.34
N GLY A 338 -8.55 22.42 -6.60
CA GLY A 338 -9.47 22.99 -7.57
C GLY A 338 -10.94 22.80 -7.18
N LEU A 339 -11.29 21.68 -6.54
CA LEU A 339 -12.64 21.41 -6.08
C LEU A 339 -13.02 22.27 -4.88
N PHE A 340 -12.09 22.46 -3.93
CA PHE A 340 -12.27 23.37 -2.81
C PHE A 340 -12.43 24.82 -3.26
N TYR A 341 -11.68 25.23 -4.29
CA TYR A 341 -11.81 26.55 -4.89
C TYR A 341 -13.24 26.77 -5.43
N HIS A 342 -13.77 25.84 -6.22
CA HIS A 342 -15.14 25.94 -6.75
C HIS A 342 -16.21 25.87 -5.64
N ALA A 343 -15.96 25.07 -4.61
CA ALA A 343 -16.88 24.88 -3.49
C ALA A 343 -17.00 26.10 -2.57
N LEU A 344 -15.87 26.65 -2.12
CA LEU A 344 -15.84 27.68 -1.08
C LEU A 344 -15.92 29.10 -1.65
N LEU A 345 -15.29 29.37 -2.80
CA LEU A 345 -15.26 30.72 -3.38
C LEU A 345 -16.43 30.98 -4.33
N HIS A 346 -16.65 30.11 -5.32
CA HIS A 346 -17.70 30.35 -6.33
C HIS A 346 -19.11 30.00 -5.83
N ARG A 347 -19.24 29.22 -4.74
CA ARG A 347 -20.52 28.77 -4.12
C ARG A 347 -21.56 28.23 -5.11
N ASN A 348 -21.13 27.76 -6.29
CA ASN A 348 -22.01 27.27 -7.34
C ASN A 348 -22.05 25.74 -7.31
N PHE A 349 -23.04 25.21 -6.60
CA PHE A 349 -23.21 23.76 -6.41
C PHE A 349 -23.49 23.01 -7.72
N LYS A 350 -24.05 23.67 -8.74
CA LYS A 350 -24.35 23.04 -10.03
C LYS A 350 -23.08 22.81 -10.85
N THR A 351 -22.21 23.83 -10.96
CA THR A 351 -20.93 23.68 -11.66
C THR A 351 -19.99 22.76 -10.91
N LEU A 352 -19.93 22.85 -9.57
CA LEU A 352 -19.17 21.94 -8.73
C LEU A 352 -19.58 20.48 -8.97
N ARG A 353 -20.89 20.20 -9.02
CA ARG A 353 -21.41 18.86 -9.32
C ARG A 353 -20.97 18.37 -10.70
N GLN A 354 -21.06 19.22 -11.73
CA GLN A 354 -20.63 18.85 -13.08
C GLN A 354 -19.13 18.55 -13.13
N VAL A 355 -18.29 19.39 -12.53
CA VAL A 355 -16.83 19.19 -12.49
C VAL A 355 -16.47 17.92 -11.73
N LEU A 356 -17.13 17.63 -10.59
CA LEU A 356 -16.93 16.39 -9.84
C LEU A 356 -17.26 15.14 -10.67
N ILE A 357 -18.41 15.12 -11.34
CA ILE A 357 -18.83 14.00 -12.21
C ILE A 357 -17.85 13.80 -13.35
N GLN A 358 -17.48 14.90 -14.02
CA GLN A 358 -16.55 14.86 -15.14
C GLN A 358 -15.18 14.35 -14.69
N ARG A 359 -14.64 14.88 -13.58
CA ARG A 359 -13.35 14.44 -13.05
C ARG A 359 -13.37 12.96 -12.67
N LEU A 360 -14.41 12.49 -11.96
CA LEU A 360 -14.54 11.08 -11.58
C LEU A 360 -14.64 10.13 -12.79
N ILE A 361 -15.51 10.42 -13.76
CA ILE A 361 -15.68 9.55 -14.93
C ILE A 361 -14.41 9.56 -15.78
N ILE A 362 -13.81 10.72 -16.01
CA ILE A 362 -12.64 10.84 -16.87
C ILE A 362 -11.41 10.23 -16.19
N SER A 363 -11.20 10.44 -14.88
CA SER A 363 -10.07 9.81 -14.16
C SER A 363 -10.18 8.30 -14.24
N GLU A 364 -11.35 7.75 -13.91
CA GLU A 364 -11.60 6.31 -13.89
C GLU A 364 -11.36 5.65 -15.25
N VAL A 365 -11.89 6.24 -16.33
CA VAL A 365 -11.70 5.71 -17.68
C VAL A 365 -10.25 5.87 -18.13
N LEU A 366 -9.63 7.02 -17.86
CA LEU A 366 -8.26 7.31 -18.30
C LEU A 366 -7.23 6.47 -17.54
N GLU A 367 -7.43 6.25 -16.24
CA GLU A 367 -6.60 5.41 -15.37
C GLU A 367 -6.69 3.95 -15.81
N ASN A 368 -7.90 3.38 -15.91
CA ASN A 368 -8.11 2.03 -16.42
C ASN A 368 -7.48 1.80 -17.81
N LEU A 369 -7.64 2.76 -18.72
CA LEU A 369 -7.04 2.70 -20.05
C LEU A 369 -5.51 2.75 -19.98
N TRP A 370 -4.95 3.67 -19.20
CA TRP A 370 -3.50 3.83 -19.10
C TRP A 370 -2.85 2.63 -18.42
N GLU A 371 -3.42 2.18 -17.33
CA GLU A 371 -2.93 1.11 -16.49
C GLU A 371 -2.92 -0.25 -17.22
N ASN A 372 -3.93 -0.55 -18.03
CA ASN A 372 -3.97 -1.78 -18.81
C ASN A 372 -3.22 -1.68 -20.14
N SER A 373 -3.39 -0.56 -20.86
CA SER A 373 -2.85 -0.42 -22.22
C SER A 373 -1.35 -0.19 -22.19
N PHE A 374 -0.83 0.65 -21.28
CA PHE A 374 0.59 1.02 -21.30
C PHE A 374 1.53 -0.17 -21.05
N PRO A 375 1.32 -1.02 -20.04
CA PRO A 375 2.17 -2.20 -19.82
C PRO A 375 2.05 -3.22 -20.95
N TYR A 376 0.83 -3.42 -21.48
CA TYR A 376 0.60 -4.32 -22.61
C TYR A 376 1.31 -3.85 -23.88
N LEU A 377 1.22 -2.56 -24.21
CA LEU A 377 1.92 -1.94 -25.33
C LEU A 377 3.44 -2.04 -25.16
N LYS A 378 3.95 -1.76 -23.96
CA LYS A 378 5.39 -1.90 -23.63
C LYS A 378 5.88 -3.33 -23.82
N TYR A 379 5.11 -4.32 -23.36
CA TYR A 379 5.41 -5.73 -23.55
C TYR A 379 5.34 -6.12 -25.04
N SER A 380 4.30 -5.72 -25.76
CA SER A 380 4.12 -6.01 -27.19
C SER A 380 5.26 -5.43 -28.03
N TYR A 381 5.67 -4.19 -27.74
CA TYR A 381 6.81 -3.54 -28.37
C TYR A 381 8.13 -4.28 -28.10
N LYS A 382 8.44 -4.61 -26.84
CA LYS A 382 9.64 -5.39 -26.47
C LYS A 382 9.65 -6.75 -27.18
N LYS A 383 8.51 -7.45 -27.17
CA LYS A 383 8.33 -8.75 -27.83
C LYS A 383 8.55 -8.64 -29.34
N HIS A 384 8.03 -7.59 -29.97
CA HIS A 384 8.23 -7.33 -31.40
C HIS A 384 9.70 -7.06 -31.71
N LYS A 385 10.37 -6.21 -30.93
CA LYS A 385 11.80 -5.89 -31.08
C LYS A 385 12.67 -7.15 -30.99
N VAL A 386 12.47 -7.99 -29.98
CA VAL A 386 13.20 -9.27 -29.83
C VAL A 386 12.95 -10.21 -31.02
N ARG A 387 11.70 -10.31 -31.48
CA ARG A 387 11.36 -11.14 -32.64
C ARG A 387 12.02 -10.64 -33.92
N LYS A 388 12.11 -9.31 -34.11
CA LYS A 388 12.80 -8.70 -35.25
C LYS A 388 14.30 -9.01 -35.19
N ASN A 389 14.94 -8.84 -34.03
CA ASN A 389 16.37 -9.14 -33.86
C ASN A 389 16.70 -10.62 -34.14
N LYS A 390 15.91 -11.56 -33.57
CA LYS A 390 16.08 -13.01 -33.84
C LYS A 390 15.86 -13.39 -35.31
N ARG A 391 15.00 -12.66 -36.04
CA ARG A 391 14.81 -12.83 -37.50
C ARG A 391 16.05 -12.40 -38.28
N HIS A 392 16.69 -11.31 -37.87
CA HIS A 392 17.93 -10.86 -38.48
C HIS A 392 19.08 -11.83 -38.21
N GLU A 393 19.21 -12.36 -36.98
CA GLU A 393 20.29 -13.30 -36.63
C GLU A 393 20.16 -14.68 -37.29
N LYS A 394 18.95 -15.25 -37.42
CA LYS A 394 18.76 -16.62 -37.94
C LYS A 394 18.68 -16.72 -39.47
N GLY A 395 18.75 -15.61 -40.20
CA GLY A 395 18.45 -15.58 -41.62
C GLY A 395 17.00 -16.03 -41.93
N SER A 396 16.58 -15.90 -43.18
CA SER A 396 15.22 -16.21 -43.67
C SER A 396 14.88 -17.72 -43.66
N THR A 397 15.11 -18.43 -42.55
CA THR A 397 14.61 -19.80 -42.40
C THR A 397 13.18 -19.76 -41.87
N ARG A 398 12.25 -20.28 -42.68
CA ARG A 398 10.79 -20.28 -42.53
C ARG A 398 10.27 -21.17 -41.38
N GLY A 399 11.08 -21.40 -40.34
CA GLY A 399 10.67 -22.09 -39.11
C GLY A 399 9.91 -21.12 -38.20
N LYS A 400 8.79 -21.56 -37.60
CA LYS A 400 8.09 -20.76 -36.58
C LYS A 400 9.10 -20.36 -35.50
N ILE A 401 9.43 -19.07 -35.41
CA ILE A 401 10.22 -18.52 -34.30
C ILE A 401 9.39 -18.66 -33.03
N GLN A 402 9.50 -19.82 -32.39
CA GLN A 402 9.00 -20.06 -31.05
C GLN A 402 9.91 -19.27 -30.10
N PHE A 403 9.32 -18.47 -29.21
CA PHE A 403 10.03 -18.02 -28.01
C PHE A 403 10.55 -19.29 -27.32
N ALA A 404 11.88 -19.40 -27.21
CA ALA A 404 12.53 -20.69 -26.99
C ALA A 404 12.40 -21.17 -25.53
N SER A 405 12.07 -20.28 -24.60
CA SER A 405 11.83 -20.65 -23.20
C SER A 405 10.71 -19.82 -22.57
N ARG A 406 9.98 -20.46 -21.67
CA ARG A 406 8.97 -19.82 -20.81
C ARG A 406 9.56 -18.64 -20.01
N VAL A 407 10.82 -18.80 -19.57
CA VAL A 407 11.57 -17.77 -18.84
C VAL A 407 11.74 -16.51 -19.67
N GLU A 408 11.99 -16.65 -20.98
CA GLU A 408 12.17 -15.51 -21.88
C GLU A 408 10.87 -14.68 -22.01
N LYS A 409 9.70 -15.34 -22.03
CA LYS A 409 8.42 -14.63 -22.06
C LYS A 409 8.16 -13.86 -20.77
N GLU A 410 8.43 -14.48 -19.62
CA GLU A 410 8.25 -13.84 -18.31
C GLU A 410 9.26 -12.71 -18.12
N TYR A 411 10.51 -12.85 -18.58
CA TYR A 411 11.53 -11.80 -18.54
C TYR A 411 11.12 -10.51 -19.28
N LEU A 412 10.42 -10.62 -20.41
CA LEU A 412 9.98 -9.46 -21.19
C LEU A 412 8.84 -8.67 -20.55
N LYS A 413 8.12 -9.27 -19.60
CA LYS A 413 7.04 -8.59 -18.90
C LYS A 413 7.58 -7.49 -17.98
N PRO A 414 6.81 -6.41 -17.79
CA PRO A 414 7.15 -5.40 -16.78
C PRO A 414 7.12 -6.00 -15.36
N SER A 415 7.98 -5.46 -14.49
CA SER A 415 7.91 -5.70 -13.04
C SER A 415 6.74 -4.92 -12.45
N TYR A 416 6.16 -5.45 -11.37
CA TYR A 416 5.13 -4.76 -10.62
C TYR A 416 5.78 -3.81 -9.61
N SER A 417 6.05 -2.58 -10.06
CA SER A 417 6.69 -1.50 -9.32
C SER A 417 5.83 -0.24 -9.40
N ALA A 418 5.98 0.68 -8.44
CA ALA A 418 5.24 1.94 -8.46
C ALA A 418 5.61 2.79 -9.70
N SER A 419 4.67 3.58 -10.18
CA SER A 419 4.81 4.46 -11.34
C SER A 419 5.81 5.61 -11.12
N ILE A 420 6.11 5.90 -9.86
CA ILE A 420 6.85 7.08 -9.39
C ILE A 420 8.35 6.81 -9.26
N GLY A 421 8.77 5.54 -9.14
CA GLY A 421 10.18 5.18 -9.10
C GLY A 421 10.42 3.70 -8.82
N GLU A 422 11.53 3.16 -9.31
CA GLU A 422 11.94 1.76 -9.09
C GLU A 422 12.25 1.47 -7.61
N GLU A 423 12.53 2.50 -6.81
CA GLU A 423 12.84 2.39 -5.38
C GLU A 423 11.61 2.07 -4.52
N LEU A 424 10.41 2.53 -4.91
CA LEU A 424 9.18 1.92 -4.44
C LEU A 424 8.93 0.67 -5.27
N GLU A 425 9.57 -0.43 -4.86
CA GLU A 425 9.32 -1.76 -5.39
C GLU A 425 7.92 -2.30 -5.01
N ASP A 426 6.92 -1.42 -4.86
CA ASP A 426 5.57 -1.74 -4.39
C ASP A 426 4.54 -1.18 -5.38
N GLY A 427 4.17 -1.98 -6.39
CA GLY A 427 3.11 -1.62 -7.33
C GLY A 427 1.76 -1.34 -6.65
N LEU A 428 1.53 -1.89 -5.45
CA LEU A 428 0.35 -1.63 -4.63
C LEU A 428 0.21 -0.16 -4.22
N PHE A 429 1.29 0.62 -4.28
CA PHE A 429 1.24 2.04 -3.97
C PHE A 429 0.24 2.78 -4.88
N ASP A 430 0.34 2.56 -6.19
CA ASP A 430 -0.54 3.23 -7.16
C ASP A 430 -2.00 2.77 -6.96
N ASP A 431 -2.19 1.46 -6.76
CA ASP A 431 -3.51 0.85 -6.56
C ASP A 431 -4.20 1.37 -5.28
N PHE A 432 -3.47 1.52 -4.16
CA PHE A 432 -4.02 2.15 -2.95
C PHE A 432 -4.24 3.66 -3.09
N LEU A 433 -3.39 4.34 -3.86
CA LEU A 433 -3.52 5.78 -4.09
C LEU A 433 -4.81 6.10 -4.82
N GLU A 434 -5.13 5.32 -5.85
CA GLU A 434 -6.37 5.41 -6.60
C GLU A 434 -7.59 5.24 -5.70
N LEU A 435 -7.62 4.16 -4.91
CA LEU A 435 -8.69 3.91 -3.94
C LEU A 435 -8.83 5.03 -2.90
N ALA A 436 -7.71 5.57 -2.40
CA ALA A 436 -7.72 6.65 -1.43
C ALA A 436 -8.27 7.96 -2.01
N LEU A 437 -7.89 8.31 -3.25
CA LEU A 437 -8.40 9.50 -3.93
C LEU A 437 -9.89 9.34 -4.28
N GLN A 438 -10.31 8.18 -4.76
CA GLN A 438 -11.71 7.89 -5.04
C GLN A 438 -12.55 7.98 -3.76
N PHE A 439 -12.07 7.38 -2.66
CA PHE A 439 -12.70 7.47 -1.34
C PHE A 439 -12.84 8.91 -0.85
N GLY A 440 -11.76 9.71 -0.93
CA GLY A 440 -11.79 11.12 -0.52
C GLY A 440 -12.76 11.95 -1.35
N MET A 441 -12.84 11.73 -2.67
CA MET A 441 -13.80 12.41 -3.55
C MET A 441 -15.25 12.14 -3.14
N ILE A 442 -15.56 10.87 -2.84
CA ILE A 442 -16.89 10.44 -2.42
C ILE A 442 -17.23 11.00 -1.04
N MET A 443 -16.29 10.92 -0.10
CA MET A 443 -16.55 11.29 1.28
C MET A 443 -16.56 12.80 1.49
N MET A 444 -15.64 13.58 0.91
CA MET A 444 -15.50 15.00 1.21
C MET A 444 -16.57 15.89 0.56
N PHE A 445 -17.21 15.41 -0.50
CA PHE A 445 -18.25 16.13 -1.26
C PHE A 445 -19.62 15.46 -1.22
N ALA A 446 -19.85 14.60 -0.21
CA ALA A 446 -21.09 13.83 -0.06
C ALA A 446 -22.36 14.71 -0.05
N CYS A 447 -22.32 15.90 0.57
CA CYS A 447 -23.46 16.83 0.62
C CYS A 447 -23.82 17.45 -0.74
N VAL A 448 -22.84 17.68 -1.61
CA VAL A 448 -23.05 18.31 -2.93
C VAL A 448 -23.69 17.31 -3.90
N PHE A 449 -23.42 16.02 -3.65
CA PHE A 449 -23.67 14.97 -4.60
C PHE A 449 -24.18 13.66 -3.95
N PRO A 450 -25.41 13.63 -3.38
CA PRO A 450 -26.11 12.37 -3.10
C PRO A 450 -26.27 11.52 -4.39
N LEU A 451 -26.39 12.21 -5.53
CA LEU A 451 -26.35 11.63 -6.88
C LEU A 451 -25.06 10.89 -7.22
N ALA A 452 -23.92 11.12 -6.54
CA ALA A 452 -22.72 10.29 -6.70
C ALA A 452 -23.08 8.84 -6.44
N PHE A 453 -23.88 8.63 -5.39
CA PHE A 453 -24.28 7.34 -4.88
C PHE A 453 -25.46 6.74 -5.67
N ALA A 454 -26.33 7.55 -6.26
CA ALA A 454 -27.39 7.09 -7.17
C ALA A 454 -26.86 6.72 -8.58
N PHE A 455 -25.98 7.55 -9.14
CA PHE A 455 -25.15 7.18 -10.30
C PHE A 455 -24.19 6.03 -9.93
N ALA A 456 -23.87 5.87 -8.63
CA ALA A 456 -23.07 4.76 -8.13
C ALA A 456 -23.76 3.41 -8.10
N ALA A 457 -25.07 3.42 -7.86
CA ALA A 457 -25.85 2.20 -7.79
C ALA A 457 -26.28 1.69 -9.17
N LEU A 458 -26.33 2.54 -10.20
CA LEU A 458 -26.76 2.15 -11.54
C LEU A 458 -25.64 1.72 -12.50
N VAL A 459 -24.43 2.33 -12.51
CA VAL A 459 -23.42 2.00 -13.57
C VAL A 459 -21.93 2.16 -13.21
N CYS A 460 -21.47 3.06 -12.30
CA CYS A 460 -20.05 3.46 -12.28
C CYS A 460 -19.14 2.89 -11.18
N PRO A 461 -19.21 3.20 -9.87
CA PRO A 461 -18.17 2.85 -8.88
C PRO A 461 -18.29 1.44 -8.30
N VAL A 462 -19.51 0.87 -8.20
CA VAL A 462 -19.66 -0.55 -7.83
C VAL A 462 -19.22 -1.43 -9.00
N GLN A 463 -19.64 -1.11 -10.23
CA GLN A 463 -19.08 -1.73 -11.43
C GLN A 463 -17.58 -1.48 -11.51
N ASN A 464 -17.10 -0.27 -11.20
CA ASN A 464 -15.69 0.07 -11.28
C ASN A 464 -14.90 -0.76 -10.28
N ASN A 465 -15.26 -0.76 -9.00
CA ASN A 465 -14.49 -1.51 -8.02
C ASN A 465 -14.60 -3.02 -8.26
N ILE A 466 -15.67 -3.49 -8.91
CA ILE A 466 -15.77 -4.88 -9.39
C ILE A 466 -14.83 -5.09 -10.59
N THR A 467 -14.84 -4.20 -11.59
CA THR A 467 -13.92 -4.26 -12.73
C THR A 467 -12.49 -4.15 -12.26
N GLU A 468 -12.22 -3.33 -11.24
CA GLU A 468 -10.93 -3.08 -10.60
C GLU A 468 -10.38 -4.34 -9.97
N ILE A 469 -11.20 -5.03 -9.17
CA ILE A 469 -10.85 -6.36 -8.65
C ILE A 469 -10.43 -7.31 -9.79
N ARG A 470 -11.03 -7.21 -10.97
CA ARG A 470 -10.72 -8.07 -12.12
C ARG A 470 -9.53 -7.58 -12.94
N THR A 471 -9.43 -6.28 -13.22
CA THR A 471 -8.33 -5.66 -13.98
C THR A 471 -7.03 -5.82 -13.20
N ASP A 472 -7.02 -5.56 -11.89
CA ASP A 472 -5.88 -5.81 -11.02
C ASP A 472 -5.48 -7.29 -10.96
N ALA A 473 -6.47 -8.19 -10.87
CA ALA A 473 -6.20 -9.63 -10.90
C ALA A 473 -5.57 -10.06 -12.25
N LEU A 474 -6.08 -9.54 -13.37
CA LEU A 474 -5.55 -9.79 -14.71
C LEU A 474 -4.16 -9.17 -14.90
N LYS A 475 -3.93 -7.97 -14.36
CA LYS A 475 -2.65 -7.26 -14.34
C LYS A 475 -1.59 -8.13 -13.66
N LEU A 476 -1.88 -8.65 -12.46
CA LEU A 476 -0.95 -9.50 -11.71
C LEU A 476 -0.74 -10.90 -12.31
N LEU A 477 -1.77 -11.52 -12.88
CA LEU A 477 -1.68 -12.88 -13.42
C LEU A 477 -1.09 -12.93 -14.85
N VAL A 478 -1.42 -11.95 -15.70
CA VAL A 478 -1.16 -12.00 -17.15
C VAL A 478 -0.15 -10.95 -17.59
N ILE A 479 -0.28 -9.70 -17.14
CA ILE A 479 0.47 -8.57 -17.68
C ILE A 479 1.84 -8.44 -17.04
N MET A 480 1.91 -8.57 -15.71
CA MET A 480 3.12 -8.38 -14.91
C MET A 480 3.94 -9.67 -14.74
N LYS A 481 5.20 -9.51 -14.34
CA LYS A 481 5.98 -10.58 -13.69
C LYS A 481 5.36 -10.91 -12.34
N ARG A 482 5.61 -12.13 -11.84
CA ARG A 482 5.20 -12.48 -10.48
C ARG A 482 5.93 -11.54 -9.51
N PRO A 483 5.20 -10.79 -8.67
CA PRO A 483 5.83 -9.91 -7.70
C PRO A 483 6.54 -10.74 -6.62
N GLU A 484 7.57 -10.16 -6.02
CA GLU A 484 8.25 -10.75 -4.88
C GLU A 484 7.32 -10.74 -3.65
N PRO A 485 7.21 -11.87 -2.93
CA PRO A 485 6.33 -11.94 -1.78
C PRO A 485 6.88 -11.11 -0.62
N ARG A 486 6.04 -10.24 -0.07
CA ARG A 486 6.34 -9.44 1.12
C ARG A 486 5.37 -9.76 2.24
N THR A 487 5.91 -9.85 3.45
CA THR A 487 5.13 -9.85 4.68
C THR A 487 4.69 -8.44 5.00
N SER A 488 3.43 -8.29 5.39
CA SER A 488 2.85 -7.05 5.89
C SER A 488 1.77 -7.41 6.88
N VAL A 489 1.81 -6.80 8.06
CA VAL A 489 0.84 -7.01 9.14
C VAL A 489 -0.40 -6.15 8.91
N THR A 490 -0.25 -4.96 8.33
CA THR A 490 -1.38 -4.06 8.06
C THR A 490 -1.26 -3.46 6.67
N ILE A 491 -2.19 -2.58 6.31
CA ILE A 491 -2.07 -1.72 5.12
C ILE A 491 -0.99 -0.63 5.34
N GLY A 492 -0.48 -0.45 6.56
CA GLY A 492 0.55 0.54 6.89
C GLY A 492 0.01 1.97 6.88
N ALA A 493 0.80 2.91 6.34
CA ALA A 493 0.48 4.34 6.27
C ALA A 493 -0.92 4.65 5.67
N TRP A 494 -1.42 3.82 4.76
CA TRP A 494 -2.73 4.02 4.13
C TRP A 494 -3.89 4.04 5.13
N LEU A 495 -3.82 3.26 6.22
CA LEU A 495 -4.84 3.33 7.28
C LEU A 495 -4.91 4.73 7.89
N ASN A 496 -3.76 5.36 8.13
CA ASN A 496 -3.70 6.72 8.66
C ASN A 496 -4.21 7.74 7.64
N ILE A 497 -3.88 7.55 6.36
CA ILE A 497 -4.40 8.38 5.26
C ILE A 497 -5.92 8.32 5.19
N PHE A 498 -6.52 7.13 5.23
CA PHE A 498 -7.97 7.00 5.21
C PHE A 498 -8.63 7.63 6.45
N GLN A 499 -8.02 7.51 7.63
CA GLN A 499 -8.50 8.18 8.85
C GLN A 499 -8.43 9.71 8.71
N PHE A 500 -7.37 10.24 8.10
CA PHE A 500 -7.26 11.66 7.75
C PHE A 500 -8.36 12.09 6.78
N LEU A 501 -8.63 11.32 5.72
CA LEU A 501 -9.69 11.61 4.76
C LEU A 501 -11.09 11.66 5.39
N ILE A 502 -11.37 10.80 6.38
CA ILE A 502 -12.64 10.84 7.14
C ILE A 502 -12.75 12.12 7.95
N VAL A 503 -11.68 12.53 8.64
CA VAL A 503 -11.68 13.78 9.42
C VAL A 503 -11.87 14.98 8.50
N MET A 504 -11.12 15.04 7.39
CA MET A 504 -11.29 16.08 6.38
C MET A 504 -12.71 16.10 5.82
N SER A 505 -13.30 14.94 5.54
CA SER A 505 -14.69 14.83 5.09
C SER A 505 -15.68 15.41 6.09
N ILE A 506 -15.46 15.25 7.39
CA ILE A 506 -16.32 15.85 8.41
C ILE A 506 -16.25 17.38 8.32
N CYS A 507 -15.05 17.94 8.26
CA CYS A 507 -14.85 19.39 8.17
C CYS A 507 -15.45 19.97 6.87
N THR A 508 -15.19 19.33 5.72
CA THR A 508 -15.60 19.85 4.40
C THR A 508 -17.10 19.78 4.21
N ASN A 509 -17.74 18.68 4.59
CA ASN A 509 -19.20 18.58 4.47
C ASN A 509 -19.93 19.49 5.46
N SER A 510 -19.37 19.72 6.65
CA SER A 510 -19.93 20.69 7.61
C SER A 510 -19.91 22.11 7.02
N ALA A 511 -18.81 22.50 6.38
CA ALA A 511 -18.71 23.78 5.68
C ALA A 511 -19.67 23.86 4.47
N LEU A 512 -19.70 22.82 3.63
CA LEU A 512 -20.57 22.75 2.44
C LEU A 512 -22.05 22.81 2.79
N LEU A 513 -22.46 22.16 3.88
CA LEU A 513 -23.85 22.13 4.33
C LEU A 513 -24.32 23.54 4.72
N VAL A 514 -23.51 24.28 5.47
CA VAL A 514 -23.82 25.67 5.83
C VAL A 514 -23.85 26.57 4.60
N CYS A 515 -22.90 26.42 3.68
CA CYS A 515 -22.91 27.14 2.41
C CYS A 515 -24.18 26.84 1.57
N LEU A 516 -24.72 25.62 1.67
CA LEU A 516 -25.95 25.20 0.98
C LEU A 516 -27.21 25.79 1.62
N TYR A 517 -27.27 25.91 2.94
CA TYR A 517 -28.41 26.54 3.64
C TYR A 517 -28.42 28.06 3.49
N ASP A 518 -27.25 28.69 3.39
CA ASP A 518 -27.11 30.13 3.11
C ASP A 518 -27.21 30.42 1.60
N GLN A 519 -28.33 30.04 0.97
CA GLN A 519 -28.57 30.30 -0.46
C GLN A 519 -28.73 31.79 -0.78
N GLU A 520 -29.21 32.59 0.18
CA GLU A 520 -29.45 34.02 -0.01
C GLU A 520 -28.25 34.91 0.37
N GLY A 521 -27.17 34.33 0.94
CA GLY A 521 -26.00 35.08 1.41
C GLY A 521 -26.29 36.06 2.55
N LYS A 522 -27.44 35.92 3.21
CA LYS A 522 -27.93 36.84 4.26
C LYS A 522 -27.52 36.41 5.66
N TRP A 523 -26.98 35.21 5.84
CA TRP A 523 -26.56 34.74 7.15
C TRP A 523 -25.34 35.53 7.62
N LYS A 524 -25.43 36.09 8.83
CA LYS A 524 -24.24 36.60 9.50
C LYS A 524 -23.26 35.43 9.69
N ILE A 525 -21.99 35.67 9.38
CA ILE A 525 -20.93 34.65 9.42
C ILE A 525 -20.75 34.11 10.86
N GLU A 526 -21.00 34.92 11.88
CA GLU A 526 -20.84 34.57 13.31
C GLU A 526 -21.71 33.36 13.76
N PRO A 527 -23.06 33.37 13.62
CA PRO A 527 -23.88 32.20 13.96
C PRO A 527 -23.66 31.02 13.01
N GLY A 528 -23.33 31.27 11.74
CA GLY A 528 -23.02 30.22 10.76
C GLY A 528 -21.77 29.43 11.16
N LEU A 529 -20.70 30.11 11.57
CA LEU A 529 -19.46 29.50 12.03
C LEU A 529 -19.66 28.68 13.31
N ALA A 530 -20.45 29.20 14.25
CA ALA A 530 -20.80 28.46 15.47
C ALA A 530 -21.56 27.16 15.14
N ALA A 531 -22.49 27.19 14.18
CA ALA A 531 -23.20 25.99 13.73
C ALA A 531 -22.27 24.97 13.05
N ILE A 532 -21.30 25.42 12.23
CA ILE A 532 -20.27 24.54 11.64
C ILE A 532 -19.49 23.84 12.75
N LEU A 533 -18.96 24.60 13.71
CA LEU A 533 -18.15 24.05 14.80
C LEU A 533 -18.94 23.06 15.66
N VAL A 534 -20.20 23.37 16.00
CA VAL A 534 -21.03 22.46 16.80
C VAL A 534 -21.29 21.15 16.05
N MET A 535 -21.70 21.20 14.78
CA MET A 535 -21.93 19.99 13.98
C MET A 535 -20.64 19.17 13.81
N GLU A 536 -19.52 19.84 13.55
CA GLU A 536 -18.21 19.21 13.42
C GLU A 536 -17.82 18.45 14.71
N HIS A 537 -17.90 19.10 15.88
CA HIS A 537 -17.54 18.47 17.15
C HIS A 537 -18.44 17.28 17.49
N VAL A 538 -19.74 17.37 17.18
CA VAL A 538 -20.67 16.24 17.38
C VAL A 538 -20.28 15.04 16.51
N LEU A 539 -19.98 15.27 15.22
CA LEU A 539 -19.58 14.20 14.30
C LEU A 539 -18.21 13.61 14.64
N LEU A 540 -17.26 14.44 15.07
CA LEU A 540 -15.97 13.96 15.58
C LEU A 540 -16.17 13.11 16.84
N LEU A 541 -17.05 13.53 17.76
CA LEU A 541 -17.37 12.78 18.97
C LEU A 541 -18.03 11.42 18.62
N ILE A 542 -18.91 11.38 17.63
CA ILE A 542 -19.46 10.11 17.11
C ILE A 542 -18.34 9.22 16.56
N LYS A 543 -17.44 9.78 15.75
CA LYS A 543 -16.30 9.05 15.16
C LYS A 543 -15.39 8.44 16.24
N PHE A 544 -15.00 9.22 17.23
CA PHE A 544 -14.16 8.75 18.34
C PHE A 544 -14.92 7.78 19.25
N GLY A 545 -16.20 8.02 19.50
CA GLY A 545 -17.08 7.14 20.28
C GLY A 545 -17.19 5.74 19.66
N VAL A 546 -17.62 5.65 18.40
CA VAL A 546 -17.73 4.36 17.68
C VAL A 546 -16.40 3.63 17.65
N SER A 547 -15.30 4.37 17.44
CA SER A 547 -13.95 3.80 17.44
C SER A 547 -13.53 3.20 18.78
N ARG A 548 -14.11 3.67 19.90
CA ARG A 548 -13.85 3.12 21.23
C ARG A 548 -14.77 1.95 21.60
N PHE A 549 -16.01 1.98 21.11
CA PHE A 549 -17.03 0.96 21.38
C PHE A 549 -16.82 -0.32 20.58
N VAL A 550 -16.40 -0.22 19.32
CA VAL A 550 -16.16 -1.39 18.46
C VAL A 550 -14.71 -1.86 18.67
N PRO A 551 -14.47 -3.04 19.27
CA PRO A 551 -13.11 -3.53 19.47
C PRO A 551 -12.46 -3.84 18.12
N GLU A 552 -11.19 -3.42 17.98
CA GLU A 552 -10.40 -3.62 16.76
C GLU A 552 -10.09 -5.09 16.47
N GLU A 553 -10.25 -5.97 17.45
CA GLU A 553 -9.98 -7.40 17.33
C GLU A 553 -11.20 -8.25 17.70
N PRO A 554 -11.45 -9.37 16.98
CA PRO A 554 -12.51 -10.31 17.37
C PRO A 554 -12.22 -10.97 18.72
N ALA A 555 -13.27 -11.27 19.48
CA ALA A 555 -13.15 -11.94 20.78
C ALA A 555 -12.42 -13.30 20.70
N TRP A 556 -12.66 -14.08 19.63
CA TRP A 556 -11.98 -15.36 19.44
C TRP A 556 -10.48 -15.21 19.14
N VAL A 557 -10.08 -14.14 18.43
CA VAL A 557 -8.66 -13.84 18.16
C VAL A 557 -7.97 -13.48 19.47
N ARG A 558 -8.60 -12.59 20.25
CA ARG A 558 -8.11 -12.21 21.58
C ARG A 558 -7.97 -13.44 22.48
N ALA A 559 -8.99 -14.29 22.54
CA ALA A 559 -8.97 -15.52 23.34
C ALA A 559 -7.84 -16.46 22.89
N ASN A 560 -7.63 -16.62 21.58
CA ASN A 560 -6.55 -17.44 21.05
C ASN A 560 -5.17 -16.87 21.41
N ARG A 561 -4.98 -15.54 21.31
CA ARG A 561 -3.73 -14.89 21.72
C ARG A 561 -3.47 -15.06 23.22
N VAL A 562 -4.48 -14.86 24.06
CA VAL A 562 -4.35 -15.04 25.51
C VAL A 562 -4.04 -16.51 25.86
N LYS A 563 -4.69 -17.46 25.19
CA LYS A 563 -4.40 -18.89 25.34
C LYS A 563 -2.96 -19.21 24.96
N ASN A 564 -2.49 -18.72 23.81
CA ASN A 564 -1.12 -18.93 23.35
C ASN A 564 -0.09 -18.29 24.31
N ALA A 565 -0.36 -17.08 24.80
CA ALA A 565 0.51 -16.39 25.75
C ALA A 565 0.60 -17.12 27.10
N THR A 566 -0.53 -17.62 27.62
CA THR A 566 -0.56 -18.39 28.88
C THR A 566 0.14 -19.74 28.73
N GLN A 567 -0.04 -20.43 27.61
CA GLN A 567 0.71 -21.66 27.31
C GLN A 567 2.21 -21.38 27.19
N ALA A 568 2.61 -20.28 26.54
CA ALA A 568 4.01 -19.89 26.44
C ALA A 568 4.65 -19.61 27.81
N GLN A 569 3.91 -18.93 28.70
CA GLN A 569 4.34 -18.68 30.07
C GLN A 569 4.50 -19.97 30.88
N ASP A 570 3.57 -20.92 30.77
CA ASP A 570 3.64 -22.21 31.46
C ASP A 570 4.82 -23.07 30.97
N VAL A 571 5.11 -23.06 29.66
CA VAL A 571 6.28 -23.76 29.11
C VAL A 571 7.58 -23.12 29.62
N CYS A 572 7.67 -21.78 29.57
CA CYS A 572 8.84 -21.05 30.03
C CYS A 572 9.09 -21.25 31.53
N SER A 573 8.05 -21.21 32.36
CA SER A 573 8.17 -21.44 33.80
C SER A 573 8.63 -22.87 34.12
N LYS A 574 8.09 -23.88 33.44
CA LYS A 574 8.54 -25.28 33.58
C LYS A 574 9.99 -25.46 33.14
N GLN A 575 10.41 -24.80 32.07
CA GLN A 575 11.79 -24.88 31.60
C GLN A 575 12.74 -24.21 32.59
N LEU A 576 12.39 -23.05 33.13
CA LEU A 576 13.17 -22.35 34.14
C LEU A 576 13.28 -23.16 35.44
N LEU A 577 12.18 -23.77 35.90
CA LEU A 577 12.19 -24.68 37.06
C LEU A 577 13.09 -25.89 36.82
N ARG A 578 13.08 -26.47 35.62
CA ARG A 578 13.99 -27.58 35.26
C ARG A 578 15.45 -27.14 35.28
N THR A 579 15.77 -25.96 34.74
CA THR A 579 17.14 -25.44 34.76
C THR A 579 17.63 -25.21 36.19
N ILE A 580 16.81 -24.58 37.05
CA ILE A 580 17.13 -24.38 38.47
C ILE A 580 17.35 -25.72 39.17
N SER A 581 16.47 -26.71 38.92
CA SER A 581 16.64 -28.04 39.52
C SER A 581 17.91 -28.75 39.04
N ALA A 582 18.31 -28.55 37.78
CA ALA A 582 19.51 -29.15 37.21
C ALA A 582 20.79 -28.48 37.73
N GLU A 583 20.76 -27.17 37.99
CA GLU A 583 21.85 -26.44 38.66
C GLU A 583 21.99 -26.87 40.12
N ALA A 584 20.88 -27.00 40.85
CA ALA A 584 20.91 -27.50 42.24
C ALA A 584 21.52 -28.91 42.34
N THR A 585 21.27 -29.79 41.37
CA THR A 585 21.86 -31.15 41.33
C THR A 585 23.32 -31.20 40.85
N LYS A 586 23.90 -30.09 40.38
CA LYS A 586 25.32 -30.01 39.99
C LYS A 586 26.23 -29.47 41.09
N ASP A 587 25.64 -28.78 42.07
CA ASP A 587 26.35 -28.22 43.23
C ASP A 587 26.42 -29.21 44.42
N ASP A 588 25.69 -30.33 44.34
CA ASP A 588 25.80 -31.53 45.20
C ASP A 588 26.64 -32.61 44.52
#